data_AF-A0A164FI75-F1
#
_entry.id   AF-A0A164FI75-F1
#
_cell.length_a   1.000
_cell.length_b   1.000
_cell.length_c   1.000
_cell.angle_alpha   90.00
_cell.angle_beta   90.00
_cell.angle_gamma   90.00
#
_symmetry.space_group_name_H-M   'P 1'
#
loop_
_entity.id
_entity.type
_entity.pdbx_description
1 polymer ?
#
loop_
_entity_poly.entity_id
_entity_poly.type
_entity_poly.pdbx_seq_one_letter_code
_entity_poly.pdbx_strand_id
1 'polypeptide(L)'
;CDHIIPPDHVLPLVLTRGPSNKELDFSWANRSNLLDELANFLSNINQVVSGGVVCFLPSYDFERQVFEHWIRNNYISKLENRKKLF
;
A
#
# COMPACT_ATOMS: atom_id res chain seq x y z
N CYS A 1 -26.24 -3.94 -18.34
CA CYS A 1 -25.86 -3.40 -17.02
C CYS A 1 -25.59 -1.93 -17.20
N ASP A 2 -26.47 -1.07 -16.67
CA ASP A 2 -26.32 0.39 -16.71
C ASP A 2 -25.29 0.82 -15.66
N HIS A 3 -24.02 0.61 -15.97
CA HIS A 3 -22.92 1.10 -15.14
C HIS A 3 -22.77 2.60 -15.43
N ILE A 4 -23.14 3.45 -14.46
CA ILE A 4 -23.13 4.92 -14.59
C ILE A 4 -21.72 5.45 -14.92
N ILE A 5 -20.69 4.72 -14.50
CA ILE A 5 -19.30 5.10 -14.69
C ILE A 5 -18.76 4.45 -15.97
N PRO A 6 -18.25 5.21 -16.94
CA PRO A 6 -17.59 4.65 -18.11
C PRO A 6 -16.47 3.67 -17.71
N PRO A 7 -16.25 2.56 -18.46
CA PRO A 7 -15.27 1.53 -18.10
C PRO A 7 -13.82 2.05 -18.07
N ASP A 8 -13.54 3.14 -18.75
CA ASP A 8 -12.25 3.82 -18.80
C ASP A 8 -11.99 4.77 -17.61
N HIS A 9 -13.00 5.05 -16.78
CA HIS A 9 -12.87 5.92 -15.60
C HIS A 9 -12.40 5.16 -14.35
N VAL A 10 -12.40 3.82 -14.36
CA VAL A 10 -11.97 2.99 -13.22
C VAL A 10 -11.19 1.79 -13.72
N LEU A 11 -9.97 1.64 -13.23
CA LEU A 11 -9.13 0.48 -13.52
C LEU A 11 -8.94 -0.36 -12.25
N PRO A 12 -9.71 -1.45 -12.05
CA PRO A 12 -9.48 -2.36 -10.94
C PRO A 12 -8.26 -3.24 -11.24
N LEU A 13 -7.35 -3.33 -10.28
CA LEU A 13 -6.16 -4.18 -10.37
C LEU A 13 -6.09 -5.08 -9.13
N VAL A 14 -5.83 -6.36 -9.35
CA VAL A 14 -5.54 -7.32 -8.28
C VAL A 14 -4.07 -7.69 -8.38
N LEU A 15 -3.34 -7.44 -7.30
CA LEU A 15 -1.92 -7.74 -7.21
C LEU A 15 -1.71 -8.82 -6.16
N THR A 16 -1.09 -9.92 -6.57
CA THR A 16 -0.84 -11.07 -5.69
C THR A 16 0.62 -11.15 -5.23
N ARG A 17 1.51 -10.35 -5.83
CA ARG A 17 2.94 -10.35 -5.56
C ARG A 17 3.48 -8.93 -5.47
N GLY A 18 4.40 -8.71 -4.54
CA GLY A 18 5.07 -7.43 -4.34
C GLY A 18 6.32 -7.26 -5.22
N PRO A 19 6.99 -6.09 -5.12
CA PRO A 19 8.18 -5.78 -5.92
C PRO A 19 9.35 -6.78 -5.79
N SER A 20 9.47 -7.46 -4.64
CA SER A 20 10.50 -8.50 -4.43
C SER A 20 10.02 -9.91 -4.79
N ASN A 21 8.90 -10.02 -5.52
CA ASN A 21 8.25 -11.26 -5.94
C ASN A 21 7.70 -12.12 -4.78
N LYS A 22 7.63 -11.56 -3.56
CA LYS A 22 6.95 -12.18 -2.41
C LYS A 22 5.44 -12.17 -2.62
N GLU A 23 4.79 -13.25 -2.20
CA GLU A 23 3.33 -13.33 -2.19
C GLU A 23 2.75 -12.35 -1.16
N LEU A 24 1.74 -11.58 -1.57
CA LEU A 24 1.08 -10.58 -0.73
C LEU A 24 -0.02 -11.23 0.13
N ASP A 25 0.38 -12.15 0.99
CA ASP A 25 -0.49 -12.80 1.96
C ASP A 25 -0.52 -12.04 3.30
N PHE A 26 -1.51 -11.19 3.48
CA PHE A 26 -1.74 -10.45 4.72
C PHE A 26 -2.60 -11.22 5.74
N SER A 27 -2.65 -12.56 5.66
CA SER A 27 -3.20 -13.38 6.74
C SER A 27 -2.50 -13.12 8.08
N TRP A 28 -3.17 -13.41 9.19
CA TRP A 28 -2.65 -13.11 10.53
C TRP A 28 -1.24 -13.69 10.77
N ALA A 29 -0.96 -14.88 10.23
CA ALA A 29 0.31 -15.57 10.39
C ALA A 29 1.47 -14.92 9.58
N ASN A 30 1.17 -14.29 8.43
CA ASN A 30 2.20 -13.81 7.50
C ASN A 30 2.35 -12.28 7.47
N ARG A 31 1.32 -11.52 7.86
CA ARG A 31 1.26 -10.06 7.68
C ARG A 31 2.49 -9.30 8.23
N SER A 32 3.07 -9.77 9.34
CA SER A 32 4.23 -9.12 9.97
C SER A 32 5.51 -9.25 9.12
N ASN A 33 5.62 -10.28 8.28
CA ASN A 33 6.77 -10.51 7.41
C ASN A 33 6.72 -9.66 6.12
N LEU A 34 5.59 -9.01 5.86
CA LEU A 34 5.32 -8.26 4.63
C LEU A 34 5.32 -6.74 4.82
N LEU A 35 5.64 -6.24 6.02
CA LEU A 35 5.60 -4.81 6.31
C LEU A 35 6.58 -4.00 5.44
N ASP A 36 7.76 -4.54 5.16
CA ASP A 36 8.74 -3.96 4.23
C ASP A 36 8.27 -4.05 2.77
N GLU A 37 7.64 -5.16 2.41
CA GLU A 37 7.12 -5.38 1.06
C GLU A 37 6.02 -4.35 0.74
N LEU A 38 5.12 -4.11 1.71
CA LEU A 38 4.06 -3.12 1.62
C LEU A 38 4.63 -1.69 1.48
N ALA A 39 5.68 -1.34 2.25
CA ALA A 39 6.32 -0.03 2.16
C ALA A 39 6.93 0.22 0.77
N ASN A 40 7.63 -0.78 0.23
CA ASN A 40 8.26 -0.69 -1.08
C ASN A 40 7.22 -0.68 -2.20
N PHE A 41 6.15 -1.47 -2.07
CA PHE A 41 5.02 -1.43 -2.97
C PHE A 41 4.40 -0.02 -3.03
N LEU A 42 4.05 0.58 -1.90
CA LEU A 42 3.47 1.92 -1.85
C LEU A 42 4.44 3.00 -2.34
N SER A 43 5.74 2.85 -2.05
CA SER A 43 6.78 3.73 -2.60
C SER A 43 6.78 3.72 -4.13
N ASN A 44 6.53 2.58 -4.76
CA ASN A 44 6.45 2.45 -6.21
C ASN A 44 5.14 3.04 -6.76
N ILE A 45 4.01 2.76 -6.10
CA ILE A 45 2.72 3.37 -6.48
C ILE A 45 2.80 4.90 -6.42
N ASN A 46 3.40 5.45 -5.37
CA ASN A 46 3.57 6.89 -5.19
C ASN A 46 4.48 7.54 -6.26
N GLN A 47 5.30 6.77 -6.98
CA GLN A 47 6.11 7.28 -8.08
C GLN A 47 5.30 7.45 -9.38
N VAL A 48 4.26 6.63 -9.58
CA VAL A 48 3.49 6.59 -10.84
C VAL A 48 2.18 7.37 -10.72
N VAL A 49 1.53 7.34 -9.56
CA VAL A 49 0.26 8.05 -9.33
C VAL A 49 0.54 9.54 -9.10
N SER A 50 0.00 10.41 -9.94
CA SER A 50 0.18 11.87 -9.84
C SER A 50 -0.69 12.52 -8.74
N GLY A 51 -1.83 11.93 -8.39
CA GLY A 51 -2.77 12.44 -7.37
C GLY A 51 -2.52 11.95 -5.93
N GLY A 52 -3.55 12.00 -5.10
CA GLY A 52 -3.53 11.40 -3.75
C GLY A 52 -3.69 9.88 -3.79
N VAL A 53 -3.21 9.21 -2.74
CA VAL A 53 -3.40 7.77 -2.53
C VAL A 53 -4.12 7.59 -1.21
N VAL A 54 -5.17 6.77 -1.19
CA VAL A 54 -5.87 6.35 0.02
C VAL A 54 -5.60 4.87 0.21
N CYS A 55 -5.07 4.50 1.38
CA CYS A 55 -4.78 3.11 1.72
C CYS A 55 -5.69 2.68 2.88
N PHE A 56 -6.48 1.64 2.66
CA PHE A 56 -7.32 1.05 3.70
C PHE A 56 -6.63 -0.20 4.26
N LEU A 57 -6.50 -0.26 5.58
CA LEU A 57 -5.96 -1.41 6.31
C LEU A 57 -7.07 -2.16 7.05
N PRO A 58 -6.93 -3.49 7.27
CA PRO A 58 -7.98 -4.33 7.83
C PRO A 58 -8.33 -4.03 9.29
N SER A 59 -7.49 -3.32 10.04
CA SER A 59 -7.78 -2.84 11.40
C SER A 59 -6.82 -1.73 11.84
N TYR A 60 -7.25 -0.92 12.82
CA TYR A 60 -6.40 0.10 13.45
C TYR A 60 -5.19 -0.50 14.18
N ASP A 61 -5.33 -1.71 14.73
CA ASP A 61 -4.21 -2.40 15.36
C ASP A 61 -3.13 -2.77 14.34
N PHE A 62 -3.54 -3.25 13.16
CA PHE A 62 -2.60 -3.55 12.09
C PHE A 62 -2.00 -2.27 11.47
N GLU A 63 -2.80 -1.22 11.30
CA GLU A 63 -2.32 0.10 10.90
C GLU A 63 -1.23 0.63 11.82
N ARG A 64 -1.45 0.56 13.14
CA ARG A 64 -0.45 0.95 14.13
C ARG A 64 0.84 0.14 13.98
N GLN A 65 0.74 -1.18 13.81
CA GLN A 65 1.92 -2.04 13.59
C GLN A 65 2.69 -1.67 12.33
N VAL A 66 1.98 -1.43 11.22
CA VAL A 66 2.57 -0.97 9.94
C VAL A 66 3.31 0.35 10.14
N PHE A 67 2.64 1.33 10.75
CA PHE A 67 3.19 2.66 10.94
C PHE A 67 4.41 2.69 11.87
N GLU A 68 4.34 1.99 13.02
CA GLU A 68 5.46 1.86 13.95
C GLU A 68 6.68 1.17 13.29
N HIS A 69 6.45 0.12 12.50
CA HIS A 69 7.50 -0.54 11.74
C HIS A 69 8.12 0.41 10.69
N TRP A 70 7.30 1.19 9.98
CA TRP A 70 7.79 2.12 8.97
C TRP A 70 8.58 3.29 9.55
N ILE A 71 8.17 3.82 10.71
CA ILE A 71 8.96 4.82 11.44
C ILE A 71 10.33 4.22 11.80
N ARG A 72 10.34 3.05 12.44
CA ARG A 72 11.57 2.40 12.91
C ARG A 72 12.56 2.13 11.77
N ASN A 73 12.07 1.78 10.60
CA ASN A 73 12.88 1.45 9.43
C ASN A 73 13.02 2.63 8.43
N ASN A 74 12.63 3.84 8.82
CA ASN A 74 12.77 5.07 8.03
C ASN A 74 12.04 5.05 6.65
N TYR A 75 10.95 4.29 6.54
CA TYR A 75 10.11 4.30 5.33
C TYR A 75 9.21 5.52 5.24
N ILE A 76 8.81 6.11 6.37
CA ILE A 76 7.95 7.31 6.39
C ILE A 76 8.61 8.46 5.61
N SER A 77 9.88 8.75 5.88
CA SER A 77 10.61 9.80 5.14
C SER A 77 10.66 9.52 3.63
N LYS A 78 10.85 8.25 3.24
CA LYS A 78 10.84 7.83 1.82
C LYS A 78 9.48 8.06 1.16
N LEU A 79 8.38 7.77 1.86
CA LEU A 79 7.02 7.99 1.36
C LEU A 79 6.69 9.49 1.28
N GLU A 80 7.04 10.24 2.32
CA GLU A 80 6.80 11.68 2.43
C GLU A 80 7.58 12.51 1.41
N ASN A 81 8.74 12.01 0.95
CA ASN A 81 9.47 12.62 -0.17
C ASN A 81 8.66 12.68 -1.47
N ARG A 82 7.56 11.91 -1.60
CA ARG A 82 6.69 11.92 -2.78
C ARG A 82 5.30 12.45 -2.49
N LYS A 83 4.71 12.05 -1.35
CA LYS A 83 3.35 12.44 -0.96
C LYS A 83 3.30 12.62 0.55
N LYS A 84 2.79 13.76 0.99
CA LYS A 84 2.55 14.01 2.42
C LYS A 84 1.63 12.91 2.98
N LEU A 85 2.04 12.33 4.11
CA LEU A 85 1.26 11.34 4.85
C LEU A 85 0.37 12.07 5.88
N PHE A 86 -0.83 11.55 6.12
CA PHE A 86 -1.84 12.12 7.02
C PHE A 86 -2.24 11.10 8.06
#